data_AF-A0A166J5G4-F1
#
_entry.id   AF-A0A166J5G4-F1
#
_cell.length_a   1.000
_cell.length_b   1.000
_cell.length_c   1.000
_cell.angle_alpha   90.00
_cell.angle_beta   90.00
_cell.angle_gamma   90.00
#
_symmetry.space_group_name_H-M   'P 1'
#
loop_
_entity.id
_entity.type
_entity.pdbx_description
1 polymer ?
#
loop_
_entity_poly.entity_id
_entity_poly.type
_entity_poly.pdbx_seq_one_letter_code
_entity_poly.pdbx_strand_id
1 'polypeptide(L)'
;MVATTTEYLSVIKLQHIVCGVYIWEWVTSLGYELDFYTGRRPWRWTLWVYLLCRYCVLGAVINLLVVLNAPGQLACLTWAKFQFLFTFTGVSLASLLIALRSIAIWGKHPLSFVLAGTSILAQLAVLVRSIIVATAVWEVEAQDCVLPESARATLPVLATTFAVDLLLLLLMLSGLLRKRDARRFGIWRFLWAQGLLWLALAVAVELPTVVILALNFNGALGPQVGLDPES
;
A
#
# COMPACT_ATOMS: atom_id res chain seq x y z
N MET A 1 3.13 -1.81 -27.05
CA MET A 1 2.97 -3.27 -26.90
C MET A 1 1.51 -3.53 -26.59
N VAL A 2 0.74 -3.95 -27.59
CA VAL A 2 -0.69 -4.27 -27.46
C VAL A 2 -0.77 -5.64 -26.80
N ALA A 3 -1.16 -5.74 -25.53
CA ALA A 3 -1.54 -7.03 -24.98
C ALA A 3 -2.74 -7.54 -25.79
N THR A 4 -2.72 -8.82 -26.16
CA THR A 4 -3.84 -9.41 -26.88
C THR A 4 -5.09 -9.29 -26.00
N THR A 5 -6.25 -9.01 -26.60
CA THR A 5 -7.52 -8.80 -25.88
C THR A 5 -7.84 -9.93 -24.88
N THR A 6 -7.33 -11.14 -25.16
CA THR A 6 -7.38 -12.32 -24.28
C THR A 6 -6.62 -12.15 -22.97
N GLU A 7 -5.44 -11.52 -22.98
CA GLU A 7 -4.63 -11.26 -21.78
C GLU A 7 -5.35 -10.25 -20.88
N TYR A 8 -5.87 -9.17 -21.46
CA TYR A 8 -6.64 -8.16 -20.73
C TYR A 8 -7.89 -8.75 -20.05
N LEU A 9 -8.65 -9.56 -20.78
CA LEU A 9 -9.83 -10.23 -20.22
C LEU A 9 -9.46 -11.22 -19.09
N SER A 10 -8.33 -11.90 -19.21
CA SER A 10 -7.85 -12.83 -18.17
C SER A 10 -7.49 -12.08 -16.89
N VAL A 11 -6.82 -10.93 -17.00
CA VAL A 11 -6.49 -10.07 -15.85
C VAL A 11 -7.75 -9.53 -15.19
N ILE A 12 -8.74 -9.07 -15.96
CA ILE A 12 -10.01 -8.56 -15.41
C ILE A 12 -10.76 -9.66 -14.65
N LYS A 13 -10.82 -10.88 -15.19
CA LYS A 13 -11.47 -12.02 -14.51
C LYS A 13 -10.74 -12.39 -13.22
N LEU A 14 -9.40 -12.44 -13.26
CA LEU A 14 -8.58 -12.69 -12.08
C LEU A 14 -8.84 -11.62 -11.01
N GLN A 15 -8.88 -10.35 -11.40
CA GLN A 15 -9.15 -9.22 -10.50
C GLN A 15 -10.50 -9.37 -9.80
N HIS A 16 -11.56 -9.74 -10.53
CA HIS A 16 -12.88 -9.99 -9.94
C HIS A 16 -12.86 -11.12 -8.91
N ILE A 17 -12.16 -12.22 -9.21
CA ILE A 17 -12.03 -13.35 -8.27
C ILE A 17 -11.32 -12.90 -7.00
N VAL A 18 -10.19 -12.18 -7.13
CA VAL A 18 -9.43 -11.67 -5.99
C VAL A 18 -10.25 -10.67 -5.17
N CYS A 19 -10.99 -9.77 -5.81
CA CYS A 19 -11.90 -8.85 -5.13
C CYS A 19 -13.00 -9.60 -4.37
N GLY A 20 -13.60 -10.63 -4.98
CA GLY A 20 -14.63 -11.46 -4.34
C GLY A 20 -14.09 -12.19 -3.11
N VAL A 21 -12.91 -12.81 -3.22
CA VAL A 21 -12.24 -13.46 -2.09
C VAL A 21 -11.93 -12.46 -0.98
N TYR A 22 -11.44 -11.28 -1.31
CA TYR A 22 -11.18 -10.23 -0.32
C TYR A 22 -12.46 -9.79 0.41
N ILE A 23 -13.56 -9.59 -0.32
CA ILE A 23 -14.85 -9.22 0.29
C ILE A 23 -15.35 -10.35 1.19
N TRP A 24 -15.21 -11.61 0.76
CA TRP A 24 -15.58 -12.77 1.58
C TRP A 24 -14.81 -12.78 2.90
N GLU A 25 -13.48 -12.69 2.85
CA GLU A 25 -12.62 -12.61 4.05
C GLU A 25 -12.93 -11.39 4.92
N TRP A 26 -13.28 -10.27 4.29
CA TRP A 26 -13.69 -9.07 5.01
C TRP A 26 -15.02 -9.28 5.75
N VAL A 27 -16.01 -9.93 5.13
CA VAL A 27 -17.31 -10.20 5.75
C VAL A 27 -17.17 -11.22 6.89
N THR A 28 -16.41 -12.29 6.71
CA THR A 28 -16.23 -13.31 7.75
C THR A 28 -15.50 -12.77 8.98
N SER A 29 -14.59 -11.80 8.80
CA SER A 29 -13.86 -11.17 9.89
C SER A 29 -14.59 -9.98 10.55
N LEU A 30 -15.81 -9.65 10.13
CA LEU A 30 -16.66 -8.65 10.83
C LEU A 30 -17.04 -9.09 12.24
N GLY A 31 -17.17 -10.40 12.48
CA GLY A 31 -17.51 -10.93 13.81
C GLY A 31 -16.52 -10.47 14.89
N TYR A 32 -15.24 -10.35 14.53
CA TYR A 32 -14.20 -9.85 15.44
C TYR A 32 -14.39 -8.37 15.79
N GLU A 33 -14.91 -7.55 14.87
CA GLU A 33 -15.16 -6.12 15.09
C GLU A 33 -16.42 -5.88 15.91
N LEU A 34 -17.47 -6.68 15.65
CA LEU A 34 -18.70 -6.67 16.43
C LEU A 34 -18.44 -7.02 17.91
N ASP A 35 -17.46 -7.88 18.19
CA ASP A 35 -17.02 -8.17 19.56
C ASP A 35 -16.43 -6.94 20.29
N PHE A 36 -15.81 -6.00 19.57
CA PHE A 36 -15.37 -4.72 20.16
C PHE A 36 -16.55 -3.77 20.38
N TYR A 37 -17.48 -3.70 19.42
CA TYR A 37 -18.65 -2.82 19.52
C TYR A 37 -19.61 -3.28 20.63
N THR A 38 -19.71 -4.59 20.86
CA THR A 38 -20.48 -5.20 21.96
C THR A 38 -19.78 -5.13 23.32
N GLY A 39 -18.60 -4.48 23.40
CA GLY A 39 -17.91 -4.21 24.67
C GLY A 39 -17.19 -5.40 25.28
N ARG A 40 -16.99 -6.50 24.56
CA ARG A 40 -16.31 -7.70 25.08
C ARG A 40 -14.79 -7.52 25.23
N ARG A 41 -14.21 -6.45 24.67
CA ARG A 41 -12.75 -6.18 24.69
C ARG A 41 -12.45 -4.71 24.99
N PRO A 42 -11.30 -4.40 25.65
CA PRO A 42 -10.94 -3.04 26.01
C PRO A 42 -10.65 -2.18 24.77
N TRP A 43 -11.26 -0.99 24.75
CA TRP A 43 -11.10 -0.03 23.67
C TRP A 43 -9.68 0.55 23.63
N ARG A 44 -9.02 0.50 22.46
CA ARG A 44 -7.67 1.06 22.25
C ARG A 44 -7.69 2.00 21.06
N TRP A 45 -7.03 3.15 21.16
CA TRP A 45 -6.94 4.11 20.05
C TRP A 45 -6.33 3.50 18.77
N THR A 46 -5.41 2.54 18.90
CA THR A 46 -4.82 1.81 17.78
C THR A 46 -5.85 0.99 16.98
N LEU A 47 -7.00 0.67 17.58
CA LEU A 47 -8.12 0.00 16.89
C LEU A 47 -8.69 0.91 15.80
N TRP A 48 -8.83 2.21 16.04
CA TRP A 48 -9.33 3.15 15.04
C TRP A 48 -8.46 3.18 13.78
N VAL A 49 -7.14 3.20 13.97
CA VAL A 49 -6.18 3.15 12.86
C VAL A 49 -6.32 1.84 12.07
N TYR A 50 -6.48 0.72 12.78
CA TYR A 50 -6.69 -0.59 12.16
C TYR A 50 -8.00 -0.65 11.36
N LEU A 51 -9.10 -0.19 11.95
CA LEU A 51 -10.40 -0.13 11.29
C LEU A 51 -10.31 0.76 10.05
N LEU A 52 -9.78 1.98 10.19
CA LEU A 52 -9.66 2.91 9.07
C LEU A 52 -8.83 2.31 7.92
N CYS A 53 -7.71 1.66 8.23
CA CYS A 53 -6.90 0.96 7.23
C CYS A 53 -7.75 -0.08 6.47
N ARG A 54 -8.50 -0.89 7.21
CA ARG A 54 -9.32 -1.97 6.65
C ARG A 54 -10.47 -1.42 5.79
N TYR A 55 -11.14 -0.36 6.23
CA TYR A 55 -12.21 0.31 5.46
C TYR A 55 -11.66 1.03 4.22
N CYS A 56 -10.45 1.62 4.28
CA CYS A 56 -9.79 2.21 3.12
C CYS A 56 -9.51 1.16 2.03
N VAL A 57 -8.98 -0.02 2.40
CA VAL A 57 -8.72 -1.09 1.44
C VAL A 57 -10.04 -1.64 0.87
N LEU A 58 -11.09 -1.79 1.69
CA LEU A 58 -12.41 -2.15 1.17
C LEU A 58 -12.94 -1.11 0.17
N GLY A 59 -12.80 0.18 0.49
CA GLY A 59 -13.16 1.28 -0.41
C GLY A 59 -12.42 1.19 -1.74
N ALA A 60 -11.12 0.89 -1.72
CA ALA A 60 -10.32 0.69 -2.94
C ALA A 60 -10.80 -0.53 -3.77
N VAL A 61 -11.18 -1.62 -3.11
CA VAL A 61 -11.71 -2.82 -3.79
C VAL A 61 -13.09 -2.56 -4.41
N ILE A 62 -13.96 -1.81 -3.72
CA ILE A 62 -15.27 -1.43 -4.26
C ILE A 62 -15.11 -0.49 -5.46
N ASN A 63 -14.25 0.53 -5.36
CA ASN A 63 -13.98 1.45 -6.47
C ASN A 63 -13.48 0.70 -7.71
N LEU A 64 -12.58 -0.25 -7.50
CA LEU A 64 -12.08 -1.13 -8.55
C LEU A 64 -13.19 -2.01 -9.17
N LEU A 65 -14.09 -2.59 -8.38
CA LEU A 65 -15.22 -3.33 -8.95
C LEU A 65 -16.16 -2.44 -9.77
N VAL A 66 -16.40 -1.21 -9.33
CA VAL A 66 -17.24 -0.25 -10.05
C VAL A 66 -16.62 0.10 -11.41
N VAL A 67 -15.31 0.37 -11.46
CA VAL A 67 -14.64 0.72 -12.74
C VAL A 67 -14.70 -0.45 -13.74
N LEU A 68 -14.58 -1.68 -13.24
CA LEU A 68 -14.63 -2.88 -14.08
C LEU A 68 -16.02 -3.21 -14.63
N ASN A 69 -17.10 -2.78 -13.94
CA ASN A 69 -18.48 -3.08 -14.33
C ASN A 69 -19.16 -1.92 -15.08
N ALA A 70 -18.74 -0.67 -14.87
CA ALA A 70 -19.38 0.51 -15.45
C ALA A 70 -18.36 1.54 -15.99
N PRO A 71 -17.55 1.20 -17.02
CA PRO A 71 -16.48 2.07 -17.49
C PRO A 71 -16.95 3.43 -18.05
N GLY A 72 -18.17 3.56 -18.58
CA GLY A 72 -18.57 4.73 -19.37
C GLY A 72 -19.35 5.86 -18.67
N GLN A 73 -19.71 5.76 -17.38
CA GLN A 73 -20.63 6.72 -16.73
C GLN A 73 -19.98 7.63 -15.69
N LEU A 74 -18.67 7.53 -15.53
CA LEU A 74 -17.95 8.04 -14.36
C LEU A 74 -16.92 9.08 -14.79
N ALA A 75 -16.84 10.20 -14.08
CA ALA A 75 -15.82 11.21 -14.36
C ALA A 75 -14.42 10.62 -14.05
N CYS A 76 -13.73 10.17 -15.10
CA CYS A 76 -12.48 9.39 -15.03
C CYS A 76 -11.44 9.98 -14.06
N LEU A 77 -11.20 11.29 -14.12
CA LEU A 77 -10.28 11.98 -13.21
C LEU A 77 -10.67 11.85 -11.74
N THR A 78 -11.95 12.04 -11.43
CA THR A 78 -12.46 11.97 -10.06
C THR A 78 -12.30 10.56 -9.50
N TRP A 79 -12.64 9.54 -10.29
CA TRP A 79 -12.52 8.14 -9.89
C TRP A 79 -11.08 7.69 -9.71
N ALA A 80 -10.20 8.07 -10.63
CA ALA A 80 -8.76 7.79 -10.50
C ALA A 80 -8.19 8.40 -9.20
N LYS A 81 -8.60 9.63 -8.86
CA LYS A 81 -8.17 10.28 -7.60
C LYS A 81 -8.73 9.56 -6.37
N PHE A 82 -9.99 9.13 -6.39
CA PHE A 82 -10.55 8.33 -5.30
C PHE A 82 -9.82 7.00 -5.12
N GLN A 83 -9.52 6.31 -6.22
CA GLN A 83 -8.79 5.05 -6.19
C GLN A 83 -7.41 5.22 -5.54
N PHE A 84 -6.66 6.24 -5.94
CA PHE A 84 -5.37 6.55 -5.32
C PHE A 84 -5.51 6.96 -3.86
N LEU A 85 -6.51 7.77 -3.53
CA LEU A 85 -6.73 8.21 -2.16
C LEU A 85 -6.98 7.01 -1.25
N PHE A 86 -7.93 6.13 -1.57
CA PHE A 86 -8.24 4.96 -0.75
C PHE A 86 -7.05 4.00 -0.63
N THR A 87 -6.36 3.74 -1.75
CA THR A 87 -5.22 2.82 -1.76
C THR A 87 -4.04 3.38 -0.95
N PHE A 88 -3.61 4.61 -1.23
CA PHE A 88 -2.44 5.18 -0.56
C PHE A 88 -2.72 5.54 0.90
N THR A 89 -3.94 5.98 1.26
CA THR A 89 -4.31 6.16 2.66
C THR A 89 -4.31 4.82 3.40
N GLY A 90 -4.82 3.75 2.79
CA GLY A 90 -4.74 2.41 3.37
C GLY A 90 -3.30 1.97 3.64
N VAL A 91 -2.41 2.15 2.67
CA VAL A 91 -0.97 1.87 2.81
C VAL A 91 -0.33 2.70 3.94
N SER A 92 -0.60 4.00 4.00
CA SER A 92 -0.03 4.86 5.05
C SER A 92 -0.50 4.47 6.45
N LEU A 93 -1.77 4.06 6.58
CA LEU A 93 -2.30 3.55 7.85
C LEU A 93 -1.68 2.20 8.23
N ALA A 94 -1.39 1.34 7.26
CA ALA A 94 -0.66 0.10 7.49
C ALA A 94 0.76 0.37 8.02
N SER A 95 1.51 1.29 7.38
CA SER A 95 2.83 1.74 7.87
C SER A 95 2.72 2.31 9.29
N LEU A 96 1.67 3.09 9.58
CA LEU A 96 1.42 3.62 10.93
C LEU A 96 1.18 2.50 11.97
N LEU A 97 0.48 1.42 11.62
CA LEU A 97 0.31 0.26 12.52
C LEU A 97 1.63 -0.42 12.85
N ILE A 98 2.52 -0.56 11.85
CA ILE A 98 3.87 -1.12 12.05
C ILE A 98 4.68 -0.18 12.95
N ALA A 99 4.62 1.14 12.71
CA ALA A 99 5.26 2.15 13.54
C ALA A 99 4.80 2.09 15.00
N LEU A 100 3.49 2.00 15.25
CA LEU A 100 2.93 1.90 16.59
C LEU A 100 3.44 0.65 17.34
N ARG A 101 3.51 -0.49 16.65
CA ARG A 101 4.10 -1.72 17.22
C ARG A 101 5.57 -1.54 17.55
N SER A 102 6.33 -0.93 16.65
CA SER A 102 7.76 -0.64 16.85
C SER A 102 7.98 0.24 18.08
N ILE A 103 7.23 1.35 18.20
CA ILE A 103 7.31 2.28 19.36
C ILE A 103 6.97 1.57 20.68
N ALA A 104 5.97 0.68 20.66
CA ALA A 104 5.59 -0.09 21.85
C ALA A 104 6.72 -1.05 22.29
N ILE A 105 7.42 -1.69 21.36
CA ILE A 105 8.56 -2.57 21.66
C ILE A 105 9.71 -1.77 22.27
N TRP A 106 10.02 -0.60 21.72
CA TRP A 106 11.07 0.30 22.21
C TRP A 106 10.75 1.00 23.53
N GLY A 107 9.56 0.81 24.09
CA GLY A 107 9.18 1.39 25.37
C GLY A 107 9.15 2.92 25.35
N LYS A 108 8.69 3.53 24.25
CA LYS A 108 8.62 4.98 24.03
C LYS A 108 9.98 5.72 24.05
N HIS A 109 11.07 5.05 23.72
CA HIS A 109 12.36 5.72 23.54
C HIS A 109 12.24 6.84 22.48
N PRO A 110 12.70 8.08 22.74
CA PRO A 110 12.45 9.23 21.89
C PRO A 110 12.98 9.04 20.46
N LEU A 111 14.10 8.34 20.30
CA LEU A 111 14.67 8.04 18.98
C LEU A 111 13.72 7.23 18.07
N SER A 112 13.03 6.22 18.61
CA SER A 112 12.08 5.41 17.82
C SER A 112 10.85 6.23 17.44
N PHE A 113 10.38 7.08 18.37
CA PHE A 113 9.25 7.97 18.10
C PHE A 113 9.58 9.02 17.04
N VAL A 114 10.74 9.67 17.14
CA VAL A 114 11.18 10.68 16.16
C VAL A 114 11.39 10.04 14.79
N LEU A 115 12.11 8.92 14.70
CA LEU A 115 12.32 8.22 13.42
C LEU A 115 11.01 7.77 12.79
N ALA A 116 10.14 7.11 13.56
CA ALA A 116 8.86 6.66 13.02
C ALA A 116 7.96 7.85 12.61
N GLY A 117 7.94 8.92 13.41
CA GLY A 117 7.16 10.11 13.11
C GLY A 117 7.63 10.84 11.86
N THR A 118 8.94 11.01 11.68
CA THR A 118 9.48 11.66 10.47
C THR A 118 9.26 10.81 9.23
N SER A 119 9.40 9.49 9.33
CA SER A 119 9.14 8.56 8.21
C SER A 119 7.68 8.60 7.75
N ILE A 120 6.72 8.56 8.67
CA ILE A 120 5.29 8.66 8.33
C ILE A 120 4.96 10.03 7.74
N LEU A 121 5.53 11.11 8.28
CA LEU A 121 5.32 12.45 7.74
C LEU A 121 5.87 12.58 6.31
N ALA A 122 7.05 12.00 6.05
CA ALA A 122 7.64 11.96 4.71
C ALA A 122 6.75 11.17 3.75
N GLN A 123 6.22 10.02 4.18
CA GLN A 123 5.30 9.21 3.38
C GLN A 123 4.02 9.98 3.03
N LEU A 124 3.41 10.68 4.00
CA LEU A 124 2.23 11.51 3.79
C LEU A 124 2.51 12.67 2.83
N ALA A 125 3.67 13.33 2.94
CA ALA A 125 4.04 14.42 2.04
C ALA A 125 4.17 13.95 0.59
N VAL A 126 4.82 12.81 0.36
CA VAL A 126 4.96 12.22 -0.97
C VAL A 126 3.62 11.77 -1.54
N LEU A 127 2.74 11.21 -0.70
CA LEU A 127 1.38 10.83 -1.06
C LEU A 127 0.57 12.04 -1.53
N VAL A 128 0.55 13.13 -0.76
CA VAL A 128 -0.18 14.35 -1.13
C VAL A 128 0.33 14.91 -2.46
N ARG A 129 1.66 14.97 -2.63
CA ARG A 129 2.27 15.39 -3.89
C ARG A 129 1.82 14.50 -5.06
N SER A 130 1.78 13.19 -4.87
CA SER A 130 1.35 12.24 -5.89
C SER A 130 -0.10 12.48 -6.34
N ILE A 131 -1.04 12.70 -5.40
CA ILE A 131 -2.45 12.96 -5.74
C ILE A 131 -2.63 14.28 -6.50
N ILE A 132 -1.81 15.29 -6.20
CA ILE A 132 -1.83 16.58 -6.89
C ILE A 132 -1.31 16.43 -8.33
N VAL A 133 -0.20 15.71 -8.51
CA VAL A 133 0.43 15.49 -9.82
C VAL A 133 -0.35 14.50 -10.68
N ALA A 134 -1.11 13.57 -10.08
CA ALA A 134 -1.90 12.59 -10.79
C ALA A 134 -2.97 13.26 -11.68
N THR A 135 -2.78 13.12 -12.99
CA THR A 135 -3.73 13.46 -14.03
C THR A 135 -4.22 12.19 -14.70
N ALA A 136 -5.51 12.15 -15.05
CA ALA A 136 -6.12 11.05 -15.78
C ALA A 136 -6.90 11.61 -16.96
N VAL A 137 -6.76 10.96 -18.11
CA VAL A 137 -7.39 11.35 -19.36
C VAL A 137 -8.22 10.16 -19.84
N TRP A 138 -9.42 10.45 -20.32
CA TRP A 138 -10.28 9.41 -20.90
C TRP A 138 -9.82 9.09 -22.32
N GLU A 139 -9.47 7.84 -22.57
CA GLU A 139 -9.03 7.38 -23.89
C GLU A 139 -10.19 6.69 -24.61
N VAL A 140 -10.58 7.23 -25.78
CA VAL A 140 -11.78 6.79 -26.50
C VAL A 140 -11.61 5.39 -27.11
N GLU A 141 -10.41 5.07 -27.60
CA GLU A 141 -10.10 3.77 -28.23
C GLU A 141 -10.02 2.62 -27.24
N ALA A 142 -9.55 2.87 -26.02
CA ALA A 142 -9.49 1.85 -24.96
C ALA A 142 -10.81 1.72 -24.17
N GLN A 143 -11.74 2.68 -24.34
CA GLN A 143 -12.90 2.88 -23.45
C GLN A 143 -12.51 2.82 -21.97
N ASP A 144 -11.34 3.37 -21.64
CA ASP A 144 -10.77 3.29 -20.30
C ASP A 144 -10.12 4.61 -19.89
N CYS A 145 -9.98 4.79 -18.59
CA CYS A 145 -9.35 5.93 -17.97
C CYS A 145 -7.83 5.71 -17.90
N VAL A 146 -7.10 6.31 -18.85
CA VAL A 146 -5.64 6.17 -18.92
C VAL A 146 -4.97 7.26 -18.10
N LEU A 147 -3.95 6.87 -17.34
CA LEU A 147 -3.09 7.79 -16.60
C LEU A 147 -1.75 7.92 -17.34
N PRO A 148 -1.61 8.94 -18.22
CA PRO A 148 -0.45 9.06 -19.11
C PRO A 148 0.89 9.13 -18.36
N GLU A 149 0.89 9.65 -17.13
CA GLU A 149 2.09 9.74 -16.28
C GLU A 149 1.93 9.03 -14.92
N SER A 150 1.13 7.95 -14.87
CA SER A 150 0.92 7.16 -13.64
C SER A 150 2.21 6.74 -12.95
N ALA A 151 3.24 6.37 -13.72
CA ALA A 151 4.55 5.99 -13.19
C ALA A 151 5.25 7.13 -12.45
N ARG A 152 5.18 8.38 -12.95
CA ARG A 152 5.79 9.55 -12.27
C ARG A 152 5.09 9.88 -10.96
N ALA A 153 3.78 9.66 -10.89
CA ALA A 153 3.02 9.85 -9.66
C ALA A 153 3.23 8.70 -8.67
N THR A 154 3.28 7.45 -9.13
CA THR A 154 3.20 6.25 -8.28
C THR A 154 4.57 5.75 -7.81
N LEU A 155 5.60 5.81 -8.66
CA LEU A 155 6.95 5.34 -8.33
C LEU A 155 7.54 6.01 -7.07
N PRO A 156 7.52 7.35 -6.91
CA PRO A 156 8.05 7.97 -5.69
C PRO A 156 7.27 7.55 -4.44
N VAL A 157 5.96 7.32 -4.53
CA VAL A 157 5.13 6.85 -3.41
C VAL A 157 5.51 5.43 -3.02
N LEU A 158 5.63 4.53 -3.99
CA LEU A 158 5.98 3.13 -3.74
C LEU A 158 7.40 2.98 -3.21
N ALA A 159 8.37 3.67 -3.81
CA ALA A 159 9.76 3.66 -3.34
C ALA A 159 9.88 4.23 -1.92
N THR A 160 9.19 5.34 -1.63
CA THR A 160 9.16 5.93 -0.29
C THR A 160 8.52 4.99 0.72
N THR A 161 7.39 4.36 0.35
CA THR A 161 6.67 3.41 1.19
C THR A 161 7.53 2.21 1.53
N PHE A 162 8.15 1.58 0.53
CA PHE A 162 9.07 0.47 0.72
C PHE A 162 10.22 0.84 1.66
N ALA A 163 10.83 2.00 1.48
CA ALA A 163 11.91 2.46 2.36
C ALA A 163 11.43 2.69 3.80
N VAL A 164 10.23 3.26 3.97
CA VAL A 164 9.62 3.51 5.29
C VAL A 164 9.26 2.18 5.97
N ASP A 165 8.61 1.26 5.29
CA ASP A 165 8.20 -0.03 5.86
C ASP A 165 9.42 -0.88 6.21
N LEU A 166 10.44 -0.91 5.35
CA LEU A 166 11.72 -1.55 5.64
C LEU A 166 12.36 -0.94 6.89
N LEU A 167 12.43 0.38 6.98
CA LEU A 167 12.99 1.07 8.15
C LEU A 167 12.21 0.74 9.43
N LEU A 168 10.88 0.77 9.38
CA LEU A 168 10.01 0.49 10.53
C LEU A 168 10.12 -0.98 10.98
N LEU A 169 10.22 -1.92 10.04
CA LEU A 169 10.44 -3.34 10.31
C LEU A 169 11.84 -3.60 10.88
N LEU A 170 12.88 -2.93 10.38
CA LEU A 170 14.22 -2.98 10.96
C LEU A 170 14.29 -2.36 12.36
N LEU A 171 13.56 -1.26 12.59
CA LEU A 171 13.38 -0.69 13.92
C LEU A 171 12.68 -1.69 14.86
N MET A 172 11.64 -2.38 14.38
CA MET A 172 10.96 -3.41 15.15
C MET A 172 11.90 -4.56 15.53
N LEU A 173 12.69 -5.05 14.56
CA LEU A 173 13.64 -6.15 14.75
C LEU A 173 14.79 -5.76 15.70
N SER A 174 15.34 -4.57 15.54
CA SER A 174 16.40 -4.04 16.41
C SER A 174 15.90 -3.78 17.84
N GLY A 175 14.67 -3.30 18.01
CA GLY A 175 14.02 -3.17 19.32
C GLY A 175 13.85 -4.50 20.02
N LEU A 176 13.49 -5.53 19.26
CA LEU A 176 13.43 -6.89 19.76
C LEU A 176 14.84 -7.35 20.19
N LEU A 177 15.85 -7.29 19.30
CA LEU A 177 17.26 -7.64 19.58
C LEU A 177 17.80 -7.03 20.88
N ARG A 178 17.44 -5.76 21.14
CA ARG A 178 17.93 -5.00 22.30
C ARG A 178 17.35 -5.50 23.63
N LYS A 179 16.11 -6.03 23.64
CA LYS A 179 15.48 -6.60 24.84
C LYS A 179 16.06 -7.98 25.17
N ARG A 180 17.32 -7.96 25.64
CA ARG A 180 18.16 -9.12 25.98
C ARG A 180 17.55 -10.02 27.06
N ASP A 181 16.67 -9.49 27.92
CA ASP A 181 16.02 -10.25 29.01
C ASP A 181 14.94 -11.23 28.53
N ALA A 182 14.38 -11.03 27.32
CA ALA A 182 13.42 -11.97 26.73
C ALA A 182 14.09 -13.25 26.17
N ARG A 183 15.43 -13.28 26.02
CA ARG A 183 16.19 -14.46 25.54
C ARG A 183 16.08 -15.69 26.44
N ARG A 184 15.63 -15.54 27.70
CA ARG A 184 15.47 -16.68 28.62
C ARG A 184 14.21 -17.50 28.37
N PHE A 185 13.24 -17.01 27.60
CA PHE A 185 11.98 -17.71 27.36
C PHE A 185 11.79 -18.02 25.86
N GLY A 186 11.29 -19.22 25.54
CA GLY A 186 11.02 -19.68 24.16
C GLY A 186 10.12 -18.75 23.32
N ILE A 187 9.46 -17.80 23.99
CA ILE A 187 8.73 -16.66 23.43
C ILE A 187 9.61 -15.83 22.48
N TRP A 188 10.93 -15.69 22.75
CA TRP A 188 11.86 -14.96 21.88
C TRP A 188 11.90 -15.50 20.45
N ARG A 189 11.98 -16.83 20.29
CA ARG A 189 12.04 -17.48 18.97
C ARG A 189 10.76 -17.27 18.18
N PHE A 190 9.61 -17.23 18.86
CA PHE A 190 8.32 -16.96 18.23
C PHE A 190 8.22 -15.51 17.74
N LEU A 191 8.56 -14.52 18.58
CA LEU A 191 8.55 -13.12 18.15
C LEU A 191 9.59 -12.83 17.05
N TRP A 192 10.76 -13.47 17.13
CA TRP A 192 11.80 -13.34 16.11
C TRP A 192 11.33 -13.88 14.76
N ALA A 193 10.75 -15.08 14.75
CA ALA A 193 10.21 -15.69 13.54
C ALA A 193 9.09 -14.83 12.95
N GLN A 194 8.22 -14.28 13.79
CA GLN A 194 7.14 -13.39 13.35
C GLN A 194 7.70 -12.11 12.71
N GLY A 195 8.66 -11.43 13.36
CA GLY A 195 9.27 -10.21 12.81
C GLY A 195 10.02 -10.45 11.50
N LEU A 196 10.79 -11.55 11.42
CA LEU A 196 11.53 -11.91 10.20
C LEU A 196 10.60 -12.33 9.06
N LEU A 197 9.50 -13.03 9.36
CA LEU A 197 8.48 -13.38 8.38
C LEU A 197 7.82 -12.13 7.79
N TRP A 198 7.47 -11.15 8.63
CA TRP A 198 6.92 -9.87 8.15
C TRP A 198 7.90 -9.10 7.28
N LEU A 199 9.18 -9.07 7.65
CA LEU A 199 10.23 -8.45 6.84
C LEU A 199 10.39 -9.14 5.49
N ALA A 200 10.47 -10.47 5.49
CA ALA A 200 10.60 -11.26 4.26
C ALA A 200 9.39 -11.06 3.35
N LEU A 201 8.17 -11.04 3.91
CA LEU A 201 6.94 -10.82 3.16
C LEU A 201 6.89 -9.42 2.55
N ALA A 202 7.19 -8.38 3.32
CA ALA A 202 7.21 -7.00 2.81
C ALA A 202 8.21 -6.84 1.67
N VAL A 203 9.45 -7.34 1.84
CA VAL A 203 10.48 -7.30 0.78
C VAL A 203 10.05 -8.10 -0.44
N ALA A 204 9.48 -9.30 -0.26
CA ALA A 204 9.07 -10.15 -1.39
C ALA A 204 7.92 -9.54 -2.22
N VAL A 205 7.08 -8.69 -1.63
CA VAL A 205 5.93 -8.08 -2.32
C VAL A 205 6.29 -6.71 -2.89
N GLU A 206 6.93 -5.85 -2.10
CA GLU A 206 7.17 -4.46 -2.47
C GLU A 206 8.35 -4.29 -3.42
N LEU A 207 9.42 -5.06 -3.23
CA LEU A 207 10.63 -4.94 -4.04
C LEU A 207 10.38 -5.26 -5.51
N PRO A 208 9.71 -6.38 -5.88
CA PRO A 208 9.38 -6.64 -7.28
C PRO A 208 8.49 -5.54 -7.88
N THR A 209 7.53 -5.03 -7.11
CA THR A 209 6.61 -3.99 -7.56
C THR A 209 7.35 -2.70 -7.92
N VAL A 210 8.28 -2.26 -7.06
CA VAL A 210 9.10 -1.06 -7.32
C VAL A 210 10.05 -1.29 -8.50
N VAL A 211 10.70 -2.46 -8.57
CA VAL A 211 11.65 -2.79 -9.65
C VAL A 211 10.96 -2.83 -11.01
N ILE A 212 9.81 -3.52 -11.12
CA ILE A 212 9.05 -3.61 -12.37
C ILE A 212 8.59 -2.23 -12.82
N LEU A 213 8.07 -1.41 -11.90
CA LEU A 213 7.60 -0.06 -12.24
C LEU A 213 8.76 0.85 -12.65
N ALA A 214 9.91 0.76 -11.99
CA ALA A 214 11.11 1.52 -12.33
C ALA A 214 11.68 1.12 -13.71
N LEU A 215 11.71 -0.18 -14.01
CA LEU A 215 12.14 -0.70 -15.31
C LEU A 215 11.21 -0.23 -16.43
N ASN A 216 9.89 -0.28 -16.21
CA ASN A 216 8.90 0.19 -17.20
C ASN A 216 9.02 1.71 -17.43
N PHE A 217 9.24 2.48 -16.36
CA PHE A 217 9.47 3.92 -16.46
C PHE A 217 10.73 4.26 -17.28
N ASN A 218 11.83 3.54 -17.06
CA ASN A 218 13.07 3.75 -17.83
C ASN A 218 12.92 3.30 -19.30
N GLY A 219 12.21 2.20 -19.54
CA GLY A 219 11.88 1.71 -20.88
C GLY A 219 10.95 2.63 -21.67
N ALA A 220 10.13 3.46 -21.00
CA ALA A 220 9.29 4.47 -21.64
C ALA A 220 10.03 5.79 -21.95
N LEU A 221 11.12 6.08 -21.24
CA LEU A 221 11.99 7.24 -21.50
C LEU A 221 13.05 6.95 -22.58
N GLY A 222 13.52 5.71 -22.68
CA GLY A 222 14.49 5.26 -23.67
C GLY A 222 14.14 5.49 -25.16
N PRO A 223 12.87 5.47 -25.61
CA PRO A 223 12.52 5.69 -27.01
C PRO A 223 12.56 7.16 -27.44
N GLN A 224 12.66 8.13 -26.52
CA GLN A 224 12.62 9.57 -26.84
C GLN A 224 13.99 10.26 -26.76
N VAL A 225 15.03 9.62 -26.21
CA VAL A 225 16.42 10.15 -26.21
C VAL A 225 17.18 9.64 -27.45
N GLY A 226 16.56 9.78 -28.62
CA GLY A 226 17.13 9.30 -29.89
C GLY A 226 16.73 10.11 -31.13
N LEU A 227 16.02 11.23 -30.98
CA LEU A 227 15.70 12.14 -32.07
C LEU A 227 15.89 13.60 -31.63
N ASP A 228 17.14 13.96 -31.36
CA ASP A 228 17.64 15.26 -31.83
C ASP A 228 18.22 15.02 -33.24
N PRO A 229 17.54 15.40 -34.33
CA PRO A 229 18.25 15.83 -35.52
C PRO A 229 18.51 17.34 -35.40
N GLU A 230 19.78 17.71 -35.51
CA GLU A 230 20.20 19.05 -35.90
C GLU A 230 19.31 19.59 -37.03
N SER A 231 18.67 20.75 -36.80
CA SER A 231 18.58 21.88 -37.76
C SER A 231 17.87 23.07 -37.10
#